data_AF-A0A7S2RG31-F1
#
_entry.id   AF-A0A7S2RG31-F1
#
_cell.length_a   1.000
_cell.length_b   1.000
_cell.length_c   1.000
_cell.angle_alpha   90.00
_cell.angle_beta   90.00
_cell.angle_gamma   90.00
#
_symmetry.space_group_name_H-M   'P 1'
#
loop_
_entity.id
_entity.type
_entity.pdbx_description
1 polymer ?
#
loop_
_entity_poly.entity_id
_entity_poly.type
_entity_poly.pdbx_seq_one_letter_code
_entity_poly.pdbx_strand_id
1 'polypeptide(L)'
;MKNRSTLVVVGKIVFGILLFSKYTVDGFVLPSSSTGNFFSKQQKCDISLLRLSEQERFGSPPSIRIAEKSKIVKNLEEDTVLEKDERESIANKEDDKFSFGQKIESIKTGVVGLLSGGIAAAPVIALHDLVFADQTIINQSAQWEFDTDMGSIEAALFAIVYRYCVRDDDNEMLEMGCIGAFVVVRTLSRVRLPTYCLSAPLSCGEPLGYFDWYMLQQVFWSGCESALLFGVSAMAINSCFEKGFISKFR
;
A
#
# COMPACT_ATOMS: atom_id res chain seq x y z
N MET A 1 24.04 22.41 28.73
CA MET A 1 22.66 22.40 29.27
C MET A 1 21.61 22.06 28.19
N LYS A 2 21.82 21.03 27.35
CA LYS A 2 20.99 20.77 26.14
C LYS A 2 20.09 19.50 26.22
N ASN A 3 20.03 18.80 27.36
CA ASN A 3 19.34 17.50 27.47
C ASN A 3 18.05 17.48 28.31
N ARG A 4 17.70 18.54 29.06
CA ARG A 4 16.48 18.51 29.90
C ARG A 4 15.20 18.70 29.10
N SER A 5 15.21 19.49 28.03
CA SER A 5 14.00 19.76 27.22
C SER A 5 13.60 18.55 26.38
N THR A 6 14.57 17.81 25.83
CA THR A 6 14.33 16.61 25.01
C THR A 6 13.68 15.49 25.81
N LEU A 7 14.10 15.30 27.06
CA LEU A 7 13.60 14.23 27.92
C LEU A 7 12.12 14.45 28.33
N VAL A 8 11.69 15.69 28.47
CA VAL A 8 10.28 16.03 28.76
C VAL A 8 9.38 15.80 27.55
N VAL A 9 9.87 16.02 26.33
CA VAL A 9 9.13 15.79 25.09
C VAL A 9 8.95 14.28 24.84
N VAL A 10 10.02 13.50 25.00
CA VAL A 10 9.97 12.03 24.88
C VAL A 10 9.01 11.44 25.92
N GLY A 11 9.05 11.91 27.16
CA GLY A 11 8.13 11.46 28.21
C GLY A 11 6.67 11.73 27.87
N LYS A 12 6.34 12.88 27.28
CA LYS A 12 4.96 13.20 26.87
C LYS A 12 4.48 12.39 25.67
N ILE A 13 5.35 12.10 24.71
CA ILE A 13 5.01 11.28 23.53
C ILE A 13 4.80 9.82 23.94
N VAL A 14 5.71 9.25 24.72
CA VAL A 14 5.58 7.87 25.22
C VAL A 14 4.34 7.71 26.11
N PHE A 15 4.05 8.70 26.95
CA PHE A 15 2.83 8.70 27.79
C PHE A 15 1.55 8.86 26.94
N GLY A 16 1.60 9.65 25.88
CA GLY A 16 0.50 9.78 24.91
C GLY A 16 0.22 8.48 24.17
N ILE A 17 1.25 7.77 23.71
CA ILE A 17 1.12 6.48 23.01
C ILE A 17 0.62 5.38 23.95
N LEU A 18 1.11 5.34 25.20
CA LEU A 18 0.63 4.39 26.22
C LEU A 18 -0.82 4.66 26.63
N LEU A 19 -1.23 5.93 26.72
CA LEU A 19 -2.64 6.27 26.95
C LEU A 19 -3.49 5.86 25.76
N PHE A 20 -3.08 6.19 24.53
CA PHE A 20 -3.84 5.85 23.32
C PHE A 20 -4.00 4.32 23.17
N SER A 21 -2.93 3.55 23.41
CA SER A 21 -2.99 2.08 23.40
C SER A 21 -3.94 1.51 24.45
N LYS A 22 -4.15 2.20 25.58
CA LYS A 22 -5.09 1.77 26.63
C LYS A 22 -6.54 2.11 26.30
N TYR A 23 -6.78 3.12 25.45
CA TYR A 23 -8.12 3.50 24.98
C TYR A 23 -8.58 2.73 23.73
N THR A 24 -7.66 2.24 22.90
CA THR A 24 -8.03 1.50 21.67
C THR A 24 -8.54 0.08 21.95
N VAL A 25 -8.13 -0.56 23.05
CA VAL A 25 -8.47 -1.97 23.31
C VAL A 25 -9.89 -2.17 23.84
N ASP A 26 -10.46 -1.19 24.56
CA ASP A 26 -11.75 -1.39 25.25
C ASP A 26 -12.93 -0.56 24.69
N GLY A 27 -12.72 0.31 23.69
CA GLY A 27 -13.73 1.35 23.37
C GLY A 27 -14.04 1.66 21.90
N PHE A 28 -13.36 1.06 20.92
CA PHE A 28 -13.62 1.43 19.51
C PHE A 28 -14.82 0.67 18.92
N VAL A 29 -16.01 0.97 19.44
CA VAL A 29 -17.28 0.74 18.74
C VAL A 29 -17.36 1.80 17.65
N LEU A 30 -17.00 1.44 16.42
CA LEU A 30 -17.19 2.29 15.25
C LEU A 30 -18.66 2.76 15.20
N PRO A 31 -18.94 4.07 15.22
CA PRO A 31 -20.29 4.53 14.95
C PRO A 31 -20.65 4.10 13.52
N SER A 32 -21.73 3.35 13.38
CA SER A 32 -22.37 3.08 12.09
C SER A 32 -22.90 4.41 11.55
N SER A 33 -22.06 5.20 10.88
CA SER A 33 -22.42 6.53 10.41
C SER A 33 -22.16 6.68 8.91
N SER A 34 -23.29 6.71 8.20
CA SER A 34 -23.62 7.61 7.10
C SER A 34 -22.54 7.85 6.04
N THR A 35 -22.71 7.09 4.95
CA THR A 35 -22.02 7.21 3.66
C THR A 35 -22.14 8.61 3.06
N GLY A 36 -21.03 9.35 3.06
CA GLY A 36 -20.79 10.50 2.19
C GLY A 36 -20.09 10.06 0.90
N ASN A 37 -20.71 10.37 -0.24
CA ASN A 37 -20.27 10.05 -1.60
C ASN A 37 -18.98 10.79 -2.01
N PHE A 38 -17.79 10.28 -1.67
CA PHE A 38 -16.54 10.96 -2.07
C PHE A 38 -15.50 10.13 -2.85
N PHE A 39 -15.74 8.84 -3.12
CA PHE A 39 -14.70 7.99 -3.74
C PHE A 39 -15.20 7.06 -4.85
N SER A 40 -15.96 7.57 -5.84
CA SER A 40 -16.44 6.73 -6.96
C SER A 40 -15.72 6.92 -8.30
N LYS A 41 -14.70 7.80 -8.41
CA LYS A 41 -14.09 8.10 -9.72
C LYS A 41 -12.64 7.65 -9.94
N GLN A 42 -11.92 7.13 -8.93
CA GLN A 42 -10.47 6.92 -9.08
C GLN A 42 -10.00 5.45 -9.16
N GLN A 43 -10.89 4.46 -9.03
CA GLN A 43 -10.48 3.05 -8.94
C GLN A 43 -10.77 2.22 -10.20
N LYS A 44 -10.93 2.87 -11.36
CA LYS A 44 -11.04 2.19 -12.67
C LYS A 44 -9.78 2.37 -13.55
N CYS A 45 -8.74 3.01 -13.03
CA CYS A 45 -7.41 3.06 -13.66
C CYS A 45 -6.41 2.29 -12.77
N ASP A 46 -5.50 1.56 -13.40
CA ASP A 46 -4.27 0.98 -12.83
C ASP A 46 -4.20 -0.48 -12.35
N ILE A 47 -5.22 -1.33 -12.57
CA ILE A 47 -4.98 -2.80 -12.61
C ILE A 47 -4.61 -3.29 -14.02
N SER A 48 -4.95 -2.54 -15.06
CA SER A 48 -4.53 -2.84 -16.44
C SER A 48 -3.06 -2.50 -16.71
N LEU A 49 -2.42 -1.68 -15.88
CA LEU A 49 -1.05 -1.17 -16.12
C LEU A 49 0.04 -2.13 -15.61
N LEU A 50 -0.24 -2.93 -14.57
CA LEU A 50 0.67 -4.01 -14.13
C LEU A 50 0.69 -5.21 -15.08
N ARG A 51 -0.29 -5.34 -15.99
CA ARG A 51 -0.29 -6.36 -17.05
C ARG A 51 0.52 -5.96 -18.29
N LEU A 52 0.93 -4.68 -18.41
CA LEU A 52 1.70 -4.19 -19.55
C LEU A 52 3.21 -4.33 -19.36
N SER A 53 3.72 -4.52 -18.14
CA SER A 53 5.16 -4.74 -17.92
C SER A 53 5.60 -6.20 -18.14
N GLU A 54 4.67 -7.15 -18.28
CA GLU A 54 4.98 -8.57 -18.51
C GLU A 54 4.85 -9.00 -19.98
N GLN A 55 4.26 -8.16 -20.85
CA GLN A 55 3.95 -8.52 -22.24
C GLN A 55 5.00 -8.05 -23.27
N GLU A 56 6.08 -7.37 -22.86
CA GLU A 56 7.18 -6.98 -23.77
C GLU A 56 8.28 -8.04 -23.94
N ARG A 57 8.12 -9.25 -23.39
CA ARG A 57 9.14 -10.32 -23.50
C ARG A 57 8.77 -11.57 -24.29
N PHE A 58 7.72 -11.55 -25.12
CA PHE A 58 7.49 -12.61 -26.10
C PHE A 58 7.74 -12.13 -27.52
N GLY A 59 8.86 -12.62 -28.07
CA GLY A 59 9.34 -12.35 -29.40
C GLY A 59 8.35 -12.71 -30.51
N SER A 60 8.50 -11.92 -31.57
CA SER A 60 7.89 -12.00 -32.89
C SER A 60 7.58 -13.41 -33.40
N PRO A 61 6.33 -13.71 -33.81
CA PRO A 61 6.04 -14.82 -34.70
C PRO A 61 6.23 -14.41 -36.18
N PRO A 62 6.73 -15.32 -37.04
CA PRO A 62 7.05 -15.03 -38.43
C PRO A 62 5.82 -14.86 -39.31
N SER A 63 5.98 -14.02 -40.33
CA SER A 63 5.04 -13.68 -41.38
C SER A 63 4.63 -14.89 -42.22
N ILE A 64 3.37 -15.34 -42.13
CA ILE A 64 2.79 -16.27 -43.12
C ILE A 64 1.35 -15.85 -43.49
N ARG A 65 1.25 -15.43 -44.74
CA ARG A 65 0.12 -15.46 -45.71
C ARG A 65 -1.22 -14.81 -45.31
N ILE A 66 -1.31 -13.55 -45.72
CA ILE A 66 -2.50 -12.71 -45.81
C ILE A 66 -3.17 -12.98 -47.17
N ALA A 67 -4.24 -13.78 -47.22
CA ALA A 67 -5.21 -13.73 -48.34
C ALA A 67 -6.51 -14.48 -48.04
N GLU A 68 -6.51 -15.48 -47.16
CA GLU A 68 -7.68 -16.36 -46.94
C GLU A 68 -8.33 -16.22 -45.54
N LYS A 69 -8.13 -15.10 -44.86
CA LYS A 69 -8.79 -14.81 -43.55
C LYS A 69 -9.99 -13.87 -43.65
N SER A 70 -10.23 -13.21 -44.78
CA SER A 70 -11.18 -12.10 -44.83
C SER A 70 -12.66 -12.50 -44.92
N LYS A 71 -12.97 -13.72 -45.37
CA LYS A 71 -14.37 -14.20 -45.50
C LYS A 71 -14.88 -14.96 -44.29
N ILE A 72 -14.00 -15.63 -43.54
CA ILE A 72 -14.39 -16.39 -42.34
C ILE A 72 -14.57 -15.45 -41.12
N VAL A 73 -13.83 -14.34 -41.07
CA VAL A 73 -13.92 -13.36 -39.97
C VAL A 73 -15.27 -12.65 -39.94
N LYS A 74 -15.90 -12.39 -41.10
CA LYS A 74 -17.15 -11.62 -41.14
C LYS A 74 -18.37 -12.39 -40.60
N ASN A 75 -18.44 -13.70 -40.82
CA ASN A 75 -19.56 -14.51 -40.32
C ASN A 75 -19.40 -14.86 -38.83
N LEU A 76 -18.19 -14.80 -38.27
CA LEU A 76 -17.96 -15.01 -36.84
C LEU A 76 -18.25 -13.74 -36.01
N GLU A 77 -18.19 -12.56 -36.63
CA GLU A 77 -18.35 -11.28 -35.94
C GLU A 77 -19.84 -10.98 -35.68
N GLU A 78 -20.74 -11.39 -36.57
CA GLU A 78 -22.19 -11.11 -36.44
C GLU A 78 -22.86 -11.98 -35.36
N ASP A 79 -22.45 -13.24 -35.20
CA ASP A 79 -22.99 -14.12 -34.14
C ASP A 79 -22.46 -13.76 -32.73
N THR A 80 -21.30 -13.10 -32.62
CA THR A 80 -20.77 -12.65 -31.31
C THR A 80 -21.41 -11.35 -30.79
N VAL A 81 -22.13 -10.61 -31.63
CA VAL A 81 -22.73 -9.31 -31.25
C VAL A 81 -24.11 -9.52 -30.62
N LEU A 82 -24.89 -10.50 -31.08
CA LEU A 82 -26.23 -10.79 -30.53
C LEU A 82 -26.19 -11.51 -29.18
N GLU A 83 -25.20 -12.38 -28.90
CA GLU A 83 -25.02 -12.98 -27.56
C GLU A 83 -24.42 -11.99 -26.54
N LYS A 84 -23.76 -10.91 -27.01
CA LYS A 84 -23.15 -9.90 -26.14
C LYS A 84 -24.19 -8.99 -25.49
N ASP A 85 -25.20 -8.58 -26.25
CA ASP A 85 -26.22 -7.63 -25.77
C ASP A 85 -27.17 -8.27 -24.74
N GLU A 86 -27.55 -9.54 -24.90
CA GLU A 86 -28.39 -10.22 -23.89
C GLU A 86 -27.59 -10.54 -22.61
N ARG A 87 -26.29 -10.86 -22.70
CA ARG A 87 -25.43 -11.04 -21.51
C ARG A 87 -25.14 -9.73 -20.76
N GLU A 88 -25.00 -8.60 -21.44
CA GLU A 88 -24.83 -7.30 -20.77
C GLU A 88 -26.10 -6.81 -20.04
N SER A 89 -27.28 -7.24 -20.48
CA SER A 89 -28.55 -6.87 -19.84
C SER A 89 -28.91 -7.70 -18.61
N ILE A 90 -28.44 -8.96 -18.53
CA ILE A 90 -28.62 -9.84 -17.36
C ILE A 90 -27.52 -9.60 -16.32
N ALA A 91 -26.28 -9.30 -16.74
CA ALA A 91 -25.20 -8.86 -15.86
C ALA A 91 -25.57 -7.59 -15.07
N ASN A 92 -26.19 -6.60 -15.72
CA ASN A 92 -26.55 -5.34 -15.06
C ASN A 92 -27.63 -5.44 -13.96
N LYS A 93 -28.34 -6.58 -13.80
CA LYS A 93 -29.42 -6.69 -12.79
C LYS A 93 -29.05 -7.49 -11.54
N GLU A 94 -28.01 -8.33 -11.60
CA GLU A 94 -27.52 -9.08 -10.43
C GLU A 94 -26.14 -8.60 -9.94
N ASP A 95 -25.38 -7.85 -10.75
CA ASP A 95 -24.03 -7.37 -10.40
C ASP A 95 -23.98 -6.14 -9.46
N ASP A 96 -25.10 -5.43 -9.27
CA ASP A 96 -25.13 -4.28 -8.36
C ASP A 96 -25.13 -4.70 -6.88
N LYS A 97 -25.64 -5.90 -6.55
CA LYS A 97 -25.75 -6.35 -5.15
C LYS A 97 -24.43 -6.88 -4.57
N PHE A 98 -23.58 -7.48 -5.40
CA PHE A 98 -22.24 -7.93 -4.98
C PHE A 98 -21.22 -6.79 -4.96
N SER A 99 -21.52 -5.63 -5.56
CA SER A 99 -20.60 -4.49 -5.61
C SER A 99 -20.57 -3.67 -4.32
N PHE A 100 -21.72 -3.32 -3.72
CA PHE A 100 -21.76 -2.37 -2.60
C PHE A 100 -21.24 -2.97 -1.28
N GLY A 101 -21.59 -4.23 -0.98
CA GLY A 101 -21.11 -4.91 0.23
C GLY A 101 -19.58 -5.04 0.23
N GLN A 102 -19.02 -5.51 -0.89
CA GLN A 102 -17.58 -5.66 -1.06
C GLN A 102 -16.83 -4.32 -0.95
N LYS A 103 -17.39 -3.24 -1.50
CA LYS A 103 -16.85 -1.88 -1.36
C LYS A 103 -16.83 -1.41 0.09
N ILE A 104 -17.93 -1.62 0.82
CA ILE A 104 -18.01 -1.21 2.24
C ILE A 104 -16.98 -1.98 3.08
N GLU A 105 -16.81 -3.27 2.85
CA GLU A 105 -15.80 -4.07 3.54
C GLU A 105 -14.37 -3.67 3.18
N SER A 106 -14.14 -3.27 1.93
CA SER A 106 -12.85 -2.68 1.51
C SER A 106 -12.56 -1.36 2.22
N ILE A 107 -13.58 -0.52 2.46
CA ILE A 107 -13.40 0.73 3.20
C ILE A 107 -13.10 0.44 4.67
N LYS A 108 -13.79 -0.53 5.28
CA LYS A 108 -13.54 -0.94 6.67
C LYS A 108 -12.10 -1.45 6.87
N THR A 109 -11.63 -2.31 5.97
CA THR A 109 -10.22 -2.77 6.00
C THR A 109 -9.25 -1.61 5.83
N GLY A 110 -9.52 -0.69 4.90
CA GLY A 110 -8.72 0.53 4.73
C GLY A 110 -8.64 1.37 6.00
N VAL A 111 -9.75 1.59 6.71
CA VAL A 111 -9.77 2.36 7.97
C VAL A 111 -8.98 1.65 9.08
N VAL A 112 -9.10 0.32 9.19
CA VAL A 112 -8.31 -0.47 10.15
C VAL A 112 -6.81 -0.39 9.82
N GLY A 113 -6.45 -0.50 8.54
CA GLY A 113 -5.10 -0.31 8.04
C GLY A 113 -4.53 1.08 8.38
N LEU A 114 -5.32 2.12 8.12
CA LEU A 114 -4.95 3.51 8.39
C LEU A 114 -4.64 3.73 9.88
N LEU A 115 -5.55 3.29 10.76
CA LEU A 115 -5.41 3.50 12.20
C LEU A 115 -4.26 2.66 12.78
N SER A 116 -4.16 1.39 12.40
CA SER A 116 -3.07 0.51 12.85
C SER A 116 -1.71 0.99 12.36
N GLY A 117 -1.62 1.37 11.09
CA GLY A 117 -0.39 1.90 10.48
C GLY A 117 0.02 3.25 11.07
N GLY A 118 -0.93 4.16 11.31
CA GLY A 118 -0.64 5.45 11.94
C GLY A 118 -0.12 5.30 13.37
N ILE A 119 -0.73 4.42 14.18
CA ILE A 119 -0.27 4.15 15.56
C ILE A 119 1.11 3.48 15.55
N ALA A 120 1.37 2.57 14.61
CA ALA A 120 2.64 1.88 14.47
C ALA A 120 3.76 2.80 13.97
N ALA A 121 3.45 3.70 13.03
CA ALA A 121 4.40 4.60 12.40
C ALA A 121 4.81 5.76 13.31
N ALA A 122 3.87 6.35 14.05
CA ALA A 122 4.09 7.53 14.87
C ALA A 122 5.33 7.45 15.81
N PRO A 123 5.51 6.39 16.64
CA PRO A 123 6.69 6.28 17.51
C PRO A 123 7.99 6.12 16.72
N VAL A 124 7.97 5.36 15.62
CA VAL A 124 9.17 5.05 14.84
C VAL A 124 9.65 6.30 14.10
N ILE A 125 8.74 7.04 13.47
CA ILE A 125 9.04 8.30 12.79
C ILE A 125 9.49 9.34 13.81
N ALA A 126 8.81 9.47 14.96
CA ALA A 126 9.22 10.40 16.01
C ALA A 126 10.62 10.10 16.54
N LEU A 127 10.98 8.81 16.68
CA LEU A 127 12.31 8.41 17.12
C LEU A 127 13.36 8.65 16.02
N HIS A 128 13.02 8.40 14.76
CA HIS A 128 13.90 8.67 13.63
C HIS A 128 14.23 10.17 13.51
N ASP A 129 13.21 11.04 13.56
CA ASP A 129 13.42 12.48 13.52
C ASP A 129 14.17 13.00 14.74
N LEU A 130 13.92 12.45 15.93
CA LEU A 130 14.61 12.93 17.13
C LEU A 130 16.09 12.53 17.18
N VAL A 131 16.44 11.36 16.65
CA VAL A 131 17.79 10.78 16.74
C VAL A 131 18.65 11.15 15.53
N PHE A 132 18.05 11.19 14.33
CA PHE A 132 18.78 11.29 13.07
C PHE A 132 18.48 12.57 12.28
N ALA A 133 17.50 13.41 12.66
CA ALA A 133 17.29 14.66 11.95
C ALA A 133 18.47 15.61 12.17
N ASP A 134 19.20 15.84 11.09
CA ASP A 134 20.22 16.87 11.02
C ASP A 134 19.57 18.23 11.32
N GLN A 135 20.26 19.12 12.06
CA GLN A 135 19.68 20.37 12.60
C GLN A 135 19.37 21.41 11.50
N THR A 136 19.40 21.02 10.24
CA THR A 136 19.29 21.88 9.06
C THR A 136 17.85 22.06 8.59
N ILE A 137 16.89 21.23 9.05
CA ILE A 137 15.47 21.36 8.71
C ILE A 137 14.79 22.35 9.67
N ILE A 138 14.36 23.49 9.13
CA ILE A 138 13.78 24.61 9.88
C ILE A 138 12.42 24.25 10.52
N ASN A 139 11.72 23.22 10.02
CA ASN A 139 10.37 22.82 10.46
C ASN A 139 10.24 21.31 10.72
N GLN A 140 10.99 20.77 11.68
CA GLN A 140 10.95 19.33 12.03
C GLN A 140 9.54 18.83 12.39
N SER A 141 8.74 19.62 13.10
CA SER A 141 7.38 19.21 13.50
C SER A 141 6.42 19.02 12.32
N ALA A 142 6.52 19.89 11.30
CA ALA A 142 5.67 19.80 10.11
C ALA A 142 6.06 18.62 9.21
N GLN A 143 7.36 18.28 9.17
CA GLN A 143 7.82 17.11 8.42
C GLN A 143 7.33 15.81 9.07
N TRP A 144 7.40 15.71 10.40
CA TRP A 144 6.90 14.55 11.13
C TRP A 144 5.41 14.28 10.91
N GLU A 145 4.58 15.33 10.96
CA GLU A 145 3.13 15.23 10.72
C GLU A 145 2.85 14.74 9.30
N PHE A 146 3.51 15.35 8.30
CA PHE A 146 3.37 14.95 6.91
C PHE A 146 3.81 13.50 6.66
N ASP A 147 4.95 13.08 7.22
CA ASP A 147 5.46 11.73 7.06
C ASP A 147 4.55 10.68 7.74
N THR A 148 3.97 11.02 8.88
CA THR A 148 3.02 10.17 9.61
C THR A 148 1.71 10.04 8.83
N ASP A 149 1.18 11.15 8.31
CA ASP A 149 -0.05 11.15 7.50
C ASP A 149 0.13 10.32 6.23
N MET A 150 1.24 10.51 5.49
CA MET A 150 1.54 9.71 4.30
C MET A 150 1.71 8.23 4.65
N GLY A 151 2.40 7.91 5.75
CA GLY A 151 2.53 6.54 6.24
C GLY A 151 1.19 5.88 6.56
N SER A 152 0.25 6.63 7.16
CA SER A 152 -1.09 6.13 7.47
C SER A 152 -1.92 5.85 6.21
N ILE A 153 -1.82 6.72 5.20
CA ILE A 153 -2.51 6.53 3.91
C ILE A 153 -1.93 5.33 3.17
N GLU A 154 -0.61 5.15 3.18
CA GLU A 154 0.05 3.98 2.60
C GLU A 154 -0.38 2.68 3.29
N ALA A 155 -0.49 2.68 4.63
CA ALA A 155 -1.01 1.54 5.38
C ALA A 155 -2.47 1.23 5.04
N ALA A 156 -3.29 2.26 4.80
CA ALA A 156 -4.68 2.10 4.37
C ALA A 156 -4.77 1.43 2.99
N LEU A 157 -3.95 1.88 2.02
CA LEU A 157 -3.88 1.30 0.69
C LEU A 157 -3.36 -0.13 0.72
N PHE A 158 -2.31 -0.39 1.52
CA PHE A 158 -1.80 -1.73 1.76
C PHE A 158 -2.89 -2.65 2.30
N ALA A 159 -3.67 -2.22 3.29
CA ALA A 159 -4.73 -3.03 3.88
C ALA A 159 -5.80 -3.45 2.88
N ILE A 160 -6.16 -2.54 1.96
CA ILE A 160 -7.10 -2.83 0.87
C ILE A 160 -6.53 -3.91 -0.06
N VAL A 161 -5.30 -3.74 -0.52
CA VAL A 161 -4.63 -4.71 -1.41
C VAL A 161 -4.42 -6.05 -0.71
N TYR A 162 -4.01 -6.03 0.55
CA TYR A 162 -3.79 -7.19 1.39
C TYR A 162 -5.04 -8.06 1.52
N ARG A 163 -6.22 -7.44 1.71
CA ARG A 163 -7.51 -8.15 1.71
C ARG A 163 -7.75 -8.91 0.40
N TYR A 164 -7.33 -8.38 -0.74
CA TYR A 164 -7.49 -9.04 -2.04
C TYR A 164 -6.45 -10.13 -2.28
N CYS A 165 -5.24 -9.98 -1.73
CA CYS A 165 -4.19 -10.99 -1.82
C CYS A 165 -4.47 -12.19 -0.92
N VAL A 166 -4.85 -11.95 0.33
CA VAL A 166 -5.22 -12.99 1.29
C VAL A 166 -6.68 -13.41 1.01
N ARG A 167 -6.84 -14.25 -0.02
CA ARG A 167 -8.11 -14.94 -0.30
C ARG A 167 -8.40 -16.00 0.77
N ASP A 168 -9.50 -16.73 0.62
CA ASP A 168 -9.84 -17.90 1.46
C ASP A 168 -8.78 -19.04 1.42
N ASP A 169 -7.76 -18.93 0.57
CA ASP A 169 -6.62 -19.84 0.55
C ASP A 169 -5.61 -19.45 1.63
N ASP A 170 -5.45 -20.27 2.67
CA ASP A 170 -4.51 -20.06 3.78
C ASP A 170 -3.04 -20.34 3.34
N ASN A 171 -2.57 -19.61 2.32
CA ASN A 171 -1.21 -19.71 1.80
C ASN A 171 -0.30 -18.61 2.38
N GLU A 172 0.45 -18.96 3.41
CA GLU A 172 1.39 -18.06 4.11
C GLU A 172 2.45 -17.43 3.18
N MET A 173 2.85 -18.12 2.09
CA MET A 173 3.84 -17.54 1.16
C MET A 173 3.29 -16.34 0.39
N LEU A 174 2.00 -16.34 0.06
CA LEU A 174 1.38 -15.25 -0.70
C LEU A 174 1.21 -14.01 0.19
N GLU A 175 0.87 -14.21 1.46
CA GLU A 175 0.75 -13.16 2.48
C GLU A 175 2.08 -12.43 2.69
N MET A 176 3.15 -13.18 2.95
CA MET A 176 4.50 -12.63 3.16
C MET A 176 5.04 -11.93 1.90
N GLY A 177 4.73 -12.46 0.71
CA GLY A 177 5.10 -11.83 -0.56
C GLY A 177 4.45 -10.45 -0.75
N CYS A 178 3.17 -10.31 -0.40
CA CYS A 178 2.46 -9.04 -0.46
C CYS A 178 3.07 -8.00 0.50
N ILE A 179 3.34 -8.39 1.75
CA ILE A 179 3.98 -7.50 2.73
C ILE A 179 5.36 -7.07 2.23
N GLY A 180 6.18 -8.03 1.78
CA GLY A 180 7.53 -7.77 1.29
C GLY A 180 7.56 -6.79 0.11
N ALA A 181 6.62 -6.90 -0.83
CA ALA A 181 6.55 -6.00 -1.98
C ALA A 181 6.32 -4.53 -1.56
N PHE A 182 5.38 -4.29 -0.64
CA PHE A 182 5.11 -2.93 -0.14
C PHE A 182 6.27 -2.36 0.67
N VAL A 183 6.91 -3.20 1.51
CA VAL A 183 8.12 -2.82 2.26
C VAL A 183 9.23 -2.37 1.31
N VAL A 184 9.52 -3.15 0.27
CA VAL A 184 10.59 -2.83 -0.68
C VAL A 184 10.28 -1.53 -1.44
N VAL A 185 9.05 -1.37 -1.94
CA VAL A 185 8.66 -0.16 -2.70
C VAL A 185 8.75 1.10 -1.83
N ARG A 186 8.23 1.06 -0.59
CA ARG A 186 8.32 2.20 0.34
C ARG A 186 9.76 2.50 0.75
N THR A 187 10.58 1.48 0.94
CA THR A 187 11.99 1.67 1.31
C THR A 187 12.76 2.35 0.20
N LEU A 188 12.58 1.90 -1.05
CA LEU A 188 13.25 2.47 -2.22
C LEU A 188 12.81 3.91 -2.51
N SER A 189 11.55 4.27 -2.22
CA SER A 189 11.06 5.64 -2.43
C SER A 189 11.59 6.65 -1.40
N ARG A 190 12.02 6.20 -0.21
CA ARG A 190 12.55 7.09 0.85
C ARG A 190 14.06 7.33 0.77
N VAL A 191 14.79 6.62 -0.09
CA VAL A 191 16.24 6.80 -0.25
C VAL A 191 16.53 8.19 -0.81
N ARG A 192 17.36 8.96 -0.10
CA ARG A 192 17.80 10.30 -0.53
C ARG A 192 19.24 10.18 -1.04
N LEU A 193 19.48 10.62 -2.27
CA LEU A 193 20.82 10.67 -2.82
C LEU A 193 21.62 11.81 -2.17
N PRO A 194 22.85 11.56 -1.70
CA PRO A 194 23.71 12.61 -1.18
C PRO A 194 24.24 13.50 -2.31
N THR A 195 24.60 14.74 -1.97
CA THR A 195 24.98 15.79 -2.94
C THR A 195 26.28 15.53 -3.68
N TYR A 196 27.10 14.59 -3.22
CA TYR A 196 28.37 14.21 -3.86
C TYR A 196 28.20 13.16 -4.97
N CYS A 197 27.01 12.57 -5.15
CA CYS A 197 26.78 11.58 -6.21
C CYS A 197 26.68 12.22 -7.59
N LEU A 198 27.36 11.62 -8.57
CA LEU A 198 27.24 11.98 -9.99
C LEU A 198 26.02 11.29 -10.62
N SER A 199 25.28 11.99 -11.48
CA SER A 199 24.00 11.51 -12.04
C SER A 199 24.16 10.61 -13.28
N ALA A 200 25.33 10.59 -13.91
CA ALA A 200 25.57 9.81 -15.15
C ALA A 200 27.07 9.57 -15.41
N PRO A 201 27.59 8.33 -15.27
CA PRO A 201 26.97 7.17 -14.62
C PRO A 201 26.74 7.40 -13.12
N LEU A 202 25.74 6.74 -12.51
CA LEU A 202 25.49 6.87 -11.07
C LEU A 202 26.69 6.30 -10.30
N SER A 203 27.49 7.17 -9.71
CA SER A 203 28.69 6.81 -8.95
C SER A 203 28.68 7.56 -7.63
N CYS A 204 28.41 6.81 -6.56
CA CYS A 204 28.31 7.31 -5.20
C CYS A 204 29.49 6.86 -4.32
N GLY A 205 30.43 6.07 -4.85
CA GLY A 205 31.61 5.58 -4.14
C GLY A 205 31.59 4.07 -3.87
N GLU A 206 32.61 3.59 -3.15
CA GLU A 206 32.67 2.20 -2.65
C GLU A 206 31.60 1.97 -1.56
N PRO A 207 31.05 0.75 -1.37
CA PRO A 207 31.56 -0.56 -1.81
C PRO A 207 31.03 -1.08 -3.16
N LEU A 208 29.86 -0.63 -3.62
CA LEU A 208 29.20 -1.20 -4.81
C LEU A 208 29.22 -0.26 -6.02
N GLY A 209 29.89 0.89 -5.94
CA GLY A 209 29.89 1.94 -6.97
C GLY A 209 28.58 2.73 -6.99
N TYR A 210 27.45 2.02 -6.97
CA TYR A 210 26.09 2.57 -6.96
C TYR A 210 25.54 2.82 -5.54
N PHE A 211 25.85 1.95 -4.58
CA PHE A 211 25.41 2.08 -3.18
C PHE A 211 26.59 2.40 -2.27
N ASP A 212 26.54 3.57 -1.62
CA ASP A 212 27.41 3.94 -0.50
C ASP A 212 26.92 3.31 0.82
N TRP A 213 27.81 3.19 1.81
CA TRP A 213 27.48 2.73 3.15
C TRP A 213 26.38 3.56 3.81
N TYR A 214 26.37 4.89 3.60
CA TYR A 214 25.32 5.74 4.14
C TYR A 214 23.94 5.42 3.54
N MET A 215 23.87 5.19 2.23
CA MET A 215 22.64 4.80 1.55
C MET A 215 22.17 3.42 2.01
N LEU A 216 23.10 2.46 2.20
CA LEU A 216 22.75 1.13 2.68
C LEU A 216 22.19 1.16 4.10
N GLN A 217 22.75 1.99 4.98
CA GLN A 217 22.24 2.21 6.33
C GLN A 217 20.85 2.88 6.29
N GLN A 218 20.65 3.87 5.41
CA GLN A 218 19.35 4.53 5.25
C GLN A 218 18.28 3.54 4.74
N VAL A 219 18.60 2.74 3.72
CA VAL A 219 17.73 1.67 3.20
C VAL A 219 17.38 0.69 4.30
N PHE A 220 18.38 0.23 5.08
CA PHE A 220 18.14 -0.72 6.15
C PHE A 220 17.18 -0.15 7.21
N TRP A 221 17.42 1.08 7.67
CA TRP A 221 16.60 1.70 8.70
C TRP A 221 15.18 2.01 8.22
N SER A 222 15.05 2.57 7.01
CA SER A 222 13.74 2.79 6.37
C SER A 222 13.01 1.48 6.06
N GLY A 223 13.76 0.41 5.77
CA GLY A 223 13.24 -0.94 5.59
C GLY A 223 12.66 -1.52 6.87
N CYS A 224 13.38 -1.40 8.00
CA CYS A 224 12.85 -1.81 9.30
C CYS A 224 11.60 -1.04 9.69
N GLU A 225 11.57 0.28 9.48
CA GLU A 225 10.38 1.10 9.72
C GLU A 225 9.19 0.65 8.86
N SER A 226 9.42 0.44 7.57
CA SER A 226 8.38 0.01 6.63
C SER A 226 7.88 -1.41 6.95
N ALA A 227 8.78 -2.32 7.34
CA ALA A 227 8.43 -3.67 7.76
C ALA A 227 7.58 -3.68 9.03
N LEU A 228 7.89 -2.82 9.99
CA LEU A 228 7.08 -2.65 11.20
C LEU A 228 5.70 -2.08 10.85
N LEU A 229 5.64 -1.04 10.03
CA LEU A 229 4.39 -0.40 9.61
C LEU A 229 3.44 -1.39 8.92
N PHE A 230 3.90 -2.07 7.85
CA PHE A 230 3.06 -3.01 7.11
C PHE A 230 2.82 -4.32 7.87
N GLY A 231 3.79 -4.78 8.67
CA GLY A 231 3.65 -5.98 9.50
C GLY A 231 2.62 -5.81 10.61
N VAL A 232 2.61 -4.67 11.31
CA VAL A 232 1.60 -4.38 12.34
C VAL A 232 0.21 -4.22 11.70
N SER A 233 0.12 -3.55 10.53
CA SER A 233 -1.15 -3.46 9.81
C SER A 233 -1.67 -4.83 9.37
N ALA A 234 -0.81 -5.71 8.84
CA ALA A 234 -1.21 -7.08 8.46
C ALA A 234 -1.71 -7.87 9.68
N MET A 235 -0.98 -7.84 10.80
CA MET A 235 -1.38 -8.49 12.05
C MET A 235 -2.73 -7.98 12.57
N ALA A 236 -2.96 -6.66 12.52
CA ALA A 236 -4.21 -6.05 12.93
C ALA A 236 -5.39 -6.49 12.04
N ILE A 237 -5.18 -6.56 10.72
CA ILE A 237 -6.20 -7.02 9.77
C ILE A 237 -6.52 -8.51 9.98
N ASN A 238 -5.51 -9.36 10.15
CA ASN A 238 -5.69 -10.79 10.45
C ASN A 238 -6.49 -10.96 11.75
N SER A 239 -6.18 -10.19 12.79
CA SER A 239 -6.95 -10.16 14.04
C SER A 239 -8.42 -9.73 13.85
N CYS A 240 -8.69 -8.82 12.90
CA CYS A 240 -10.05 -8.43 12.54
C CYS A 240 -10.80 -9.52 11.76
N PHE A 241 -10.10 -10.31 10.95
CA PHE A 241 -10.68 -11.47 10.26
C PHE A 241 -11.06 -12.58 11.24
N GLU A 242 -10.19 -12.92 12.20
CA GLU A 242 -10.46 -13.96 13.21
C GLU A 242 -11.68 -13.62 14.08
N LYS A 243 -11.87 -12.33 14.42
CA LYS A 243 -13.01 -11.86 15.19
C LYS A 243 -14.31 -11.71 14.38
N GLY A 244 -14.26 -11.92 13.06
CA GLY A 244 -15.42 -11.77 12.17
C GLY A 244 -15.90 -10.32 12.00
N PHE A 245 -15.06 -9.32 12.32
CA PHE A 245 -15.41 -7.91 12.07
C PHE A 245 -15.44 -7.58 10.58
N ILE A 246 -14.66 -8.32 9.79
CA ILE A 246 -14.49 -8.16 8.35
C ILE A 246 -14.53 -9.56 7.73
N SER A 247 -15.28 -9.74 6.65
CA SER A 247 -15.28 -11.01 5.92
C SER A 247 -14.09 -11.09 4.95
N LYS A 248 -13.48 -12.28 4.86
CA LYS A 248 -12.52 -12.61 3.80
C LYS A 248 -13.24 -12.56 2.44
N PHE A 249 -12.51 -12.16 1.40
CA PHE A 249 -13.07 -12.13 0.05
C PHE A 249 -13.19 -13.56 -0.48
N ARG A 250 -14.43 -13.99 -0.76
CA ARG A 250 -14.74 -15.30 -1.32
C ARG A 250 -14.71 -15.26 -2.85
#